data_AF-A0A839NV03-F1
#
_entry.id   AF-A0A839NV03-F1
#
_cell.length_a   1.000
_cell.length_b   1.000
_cell.length_c   1.000
_cell.angle_alpha   90.00
_cell.angle_beta   90.00
_cell.angle_gamma   90.00
#
_symmetry.space_group_name_H-M   'P 1'
#
loop_
_entity.id
_entity.type
_entity.pdbx_description
1 polymer ?
#
loop_
_entity_poly.entity_id
_entity_poly.type
_entity_poly.pdbx_seq_one_letter_code
_entity_poly.pdbx_strand_id
1 'polypeptide(L)'
;MNAPRLLIAQFVAQSMALFLVLSVIGGSLGTARAGTGDLEILEEAWYGCVRDAYARQRPGQSRAGMQRNVLDECREQEDRLVAATMREHAREDEAARRAGLPLTVRAGAGTWAWAASVAAYVVDPVTSWLQGWRAAAR
;
A
#
# COMPACT_ATOMS: atom_id res chain seq x y z
N MET A 1 -2.54 35.21 23.12
CA MET A 1 -2.89 35.19 21.69
C MET A 1 -2.25 33.95 21.06
N ASN A 2 -3.01 32.84 20.93
CA ASN A 2 -2.50 31.52 20.50
C ASN A 2 -3.20 30.99 19.23
N ALA A 3 -3.54 31.88 18.28
CA ALA A 3 -4.34 31.53 17.10
C ALA A 3 -3.61 30.88 15.89
N PRO A 4 -2.29 31.04 15.63
CA PRO A 4 -1.71 30.59 14.35
C PRO A 4 -1.46 29.09 14.24
N ARG A 5 -1.44 28.35 15.36
CA ARG A 5 -1.12 26.90 15.38
C ARG A 5 -2.30 26.01 14.96
N LEU A 6 -3.53 26.48 15.15
CA LEU A 6 -4.74 25.74 14.78
C LEU A 6 -4.96 25.73 13.26
N LEU A 7 -4.63 26.83 12.58
CA LEU A 7 -4.80 26.96 11.12
C LEU A 7 -3.86 26.03 10.35
N ILE A 8 -2.62 25.84 10.82
CA ILE A 8 -1.63 24.96 10.17
C ILE A 8 -2.05 23.49 10.29
N ALA A 9 -2.51 23.06 11.46
CA ALA A 9 -2.98 21.69 11.68
C ALA A 9 -4.21 21.35 10.83
N GLN A 10 -5.11 22.32 10.65
CA GLN A 10 -6.32 22.17 9.85
C GLN A 10 -6.00 22.10 8.34
N PHE A 11 -5.03 22.89 7.87
CA PHE A 11 -4.56 22.86 6.48
C PHE A 11 -3.91 21.53 6.11
N VAL A 12 -3.10 20.96 7.02
CA VAL A 12 -2.46 19.65 6.82
C VAL A 12 -3.50 18.53 6.79
N ALA A 13 -4.46 18.53 7.72
CA ALA A 13 -5.52 17.53 7.75
C ALA A 13 -6.41 17.57 6.49
N GLN A 14 -6.71 18.77 5.99
CA GLN A 14 -7.53 18.97 4.81
C GLN A 14 -6.81 18.56 3.52
N SER A 15 -5.48 18.79 3.46
CA SER A 15 -4.64 18.35 2.34
C SER A 15 -4.51 16.82 2.30
N MET A 16 -4.40 16.16 3.46
CA MET A 16 -4.31 14.71 3.56
C MET A 16 -5.62 14.02 3.13
N ALA A 17 -6.77 14.59 3.51
CA ALA A 17 -8.07 14.07 3.10
C ALA A 17 -8.30 14.18 1.58
N LEU A 18 -7.81 15.24 0.94
CA LEU A 18 -7.94 15.44 -0.49
C LEU A 18 -7.14 14.40 -1.30
N PHE A 19 -5.91 14.08 -0.86
CA PHE A 19 -5.09 13.02 -1.48
C PHE A 19 -5.74 11.63 -1.38
N LEU A 20 -6.41 11.33 -0.27
CA LEU A 20 -7.13 10.06 -0.07
C LEU A 20 -8.33 9.93 -1.03
N VAL A 21 -9.06 11.02 -1.28
CA VAL A 21 -10.20 11.03 -2.20
C VAL A 21 -9.74 10.93 -3.67
N LEU A 22 -8.64 11.58 -4.04
CA LEU A 22 -8.08 11.49 -5.40
C LEU A 22 -7.56 10.09 -5.75
N SER A 23 -7.18 9.28 -4.77
CA SER A 23 -6.72 7.90 -4.99
C SER A 23 -7.85 6.95 -5.42
N VAL A 24 -9.13 7.34 -5.26
CA VAL A 24 -10.30 6.47 -5.53
C VAL A 24 -10.75 6.53 -7.00
N ILE A 25 -10.35 7.54 -7.79
CA ILE A 25 -10.96 7.82 -9.10
C ILE A 25 -10.06 7.37 -10.29
N GLY A 26 -8.84 6.91 -10.02
CA GLY A 26 -7.84 6.62 -11.06
C GLY A 26 -7.95 5.24 -11.71
N GLY A 27 -8.60 5.15 -12.87
CA GLY A 27 -8.02 4.39 -14.00
C GLY A 27 -8.77 3.15 -14.50
N SER A 28 -9.68 3.36 -15.45
CA SER A 28 -10.02 2.36 -16.47
C SER A 28 -8.83 2.14 -17.41
N LEU A 29 -8.49 0.87 -17.72
CA LEU A 29 -8.10 0.33 -19.05
C LEU A 29 -7.46 -1.07 -18.90
N GLY A 30 -7.88 -2.02 -19.75
CA GLY A 30 -7.08 -3.21 -20.07
C GLY A 30 -7.72 -4.55 -19.72
N THR A 31 -8.48 -5.10 -20.68
CA THR A 31 -8.96 -6.48 -20.67
C THR A 31 -7.81 -7.46 -20.89
N ALA A 32 -7.30 -8.04 -19.82
CA ALA A 32 -6.58 -9.32 -19.87
C ALA A 32 -7.12 -10.23 -18.78
N ARG A 33 -7.63 -11.39 -19.21
CA ARG A 33 -8.16 -12.45 -18.37
C ARG A 33 -6.97 -13.20 -17.78
N ALA A 34 -6.84 -13.13 -16.47
CA ALA A 34 -5.79 -13.81 -15.71
C ALA A 34 -6.49 -14.58 -14.57
N GLY A 35 -6.30 -15.89 -14.50
CA GLY A 35 -6.89 -16.74 -13.46
C GLY A 35 -6.12 -16.67 -12.13
N THR A 36 -6.63 -17.30 -11.08
CA THR A 36 -5.96 -17.38 -9.77
C THR A 36 -4.53 -17.96 -9.86
N GLY A 37 -4.29 -18.90 -10.77
CA GLY A 37 -2.96 -19.45 -11.03
C GLY A 37 -1.97 -18.43 -11.61
N ASP A 38 -2.44 -17.38 -12.29
CA ASP A 38 -1.57 -16.32 -12.78
C ASP A 38 -1.07 -15.41 -11.63
N LEU A 39 -1.86 -15.30 -10.55
CA LEU A 39 -1.47 -14.50 -9.39
C LEU A 39 -0.33 -15.18 -8.61
N GLU A 40 -0.43 -16.50 -8.39
CA GLU A 40 0.60 -17.28 -7.70
C GLU A 40 1.94 -17.22 -8.47
N ILE A 41 1.92 -17.31 -9.80
CA ILE A 41 3.12 -17.18 -10.65
C ILE A 41 3.74 -15.78 -10.52
N LEU A 42 2.92 -14.73 -10.50
CA LEU A 42 3.40 -13.36 -10.34
C LEU A 42 3.98 -13.11 -8.94
N GLU A 43 3.37 -13.70 -7.91
CA GLU A 43 3.85 -13.63 -6.54
C GLU A 43 5.19 -14.35 -6.38
N GLU A 44 5.33 -15.56 -6.93
CA GLU A 44 6.60 -16.29 -6.93
C GLU A 44 7.69 -15.52 -7.69
N ALA A 45 7.37 -14.92 -8.83
CA ALA A 45 8.30 -14.10 -9.59
C ALA A 45 8.78 -12.86 -8.81
N TRP A 46 7.87 -12.20 -8.08
CA TRP A 46 8.21 -11.06 -7.24
C TRP A 46 9.11 -11.48 -6.06
N TYR A 47 8.76 -12.55 -5.33
CA TYR A 47 9.59 -13.07 -4.24
C TYR A 47 10.96 -13.57 -4.73
N GLY A 48 11.01 -14.21 -5.89
CA GLY A 48 12.23 -14.61 -6.55
C GLY A 48 13.15 -13.41 -6.79
N CYS A 49 12.62 -12.34 -7.39
CA CYS A 49 13.38 -11.11 -7.60
C CYS A 49 13.92 -10.53 -6.28
N VAL A 50 13.06 -10.37 -5.27
CA VAL A 50 13.45 -9.78 -3.98
C VAL A 50 14.56 -10.58 -3.32
N ARG A 51 14.44 -11.91 -3.30
CA ARG A 51 15.45 -12.80 -2.72
C ARG A 51 16.79 -12.68 -3.47
N ASP A 52 16.74 -12.71 -4.80
CA ASP A 52 17.94 -12.69 -5.63
C ASP A 52 18.64 -11.31 -5.59
N ALA A 53 17.88 -10.23 -5.64
CA ALA A 53 18.38 -8.86 -5.51
C ALA A 53 18.97 -8.61 -4.11
N TYR A 54 18.34 -9.13 -3.05
CA TYR A 54 18.88 -9.03 -1.70
C TYR A 54 20.19 -9.81 -1.57
N ALA A 55 20.30 -10.99 -2.16
CA ALA A 55 21.52 -11.80 -2.15
C ALA A 55 22.70 -11.11 -2.87
N ARG A 56 22.43 -10.22 -3.83
CA ARG A 56 23.46 -9.43 -4.55
C ARG A 56 23.88 -8.14 -3.83
N GLN A 57 23.29 -7.80 -2.68
CA GLN A 57 23.57 -6.54 -2.02
C GLN A 57 25.02 -6.41 -1.56
N ARG A 58 25.58 -5.21 -1.75
CA ARG A 58 26.96 -4.92 -1.38
C ARG A 58 27.15 -4.92 0.15
N PRO A 59 28.18 -5.59 0.68
CA PRO A 59 28.50 -5.51 2.10
C PRO A 59 28.85 -4.06 2.49
N GLY A 60 28.44 -3.65 3.69
CA GLY A 60 28.70 -2.31 4.23
C GLY A 60 27.62 -1.25 3.96
N GLN A 61 26.57 -1.56 3.19
CA GLN A 61 25.41 -0.69 3.08
C GLN A 61 24.51 -0.79 4.32
N SER A 62 23.86 0.33 4.68
CA SER A 62 22.84 0.31 5.73
C SER A 62 21.67 -0.58 5.32
N ARG A 63 21.01 -1.21 6.29
CA ARG A 63 19.84 -2.07 6.04
C ARG A 63 18.75 -1.35 5.25
N ALA A 64 18.47 -0.09 5.60
CA ALA A 64 17.49 0.73 4.91
C ALA A 64 17.89 1.01 3.45
N GLY A 65 19.17 1.25 3.18
CA GLY A 65 19.69 1.42 1.83
C GLY A 65 19.53 0.16 0.99
N MET A 66 19.89 -1.00 1.55
CA MET A 66 19.72 -2.29 0.87
C MET A 66 18.25 -2.57 0.53
N GLN A 67 17.33 -2.31 1.46
CA GLN A 67 15.90 -2.51 1.22
C GLN A 67 15.38 -1.62 0.07
N ARG A 68 15.75 -0.35 0.06
CA ARG A 68 15.35 0.57 -1.03
C ARG A 68 15.88 0.10 -2.38
N ASN A 69 17.16 -0.27 -2.45
CA ASN A 69 17.75 -0.75 -3.69
C ASN A 69 17.09 -2.03 -4.21
N VAL A 70 16.75 -2.99 -3.33
CA VAL A 70 16.03 -4.21 -3.72
C VAL A 70 14.64 -3.89 -4.26
N LEU A 71 13.89 -3.03 -3.58
CA LEU A 71 12.54 -2.67 -4.01
C LEU A 71 12.55 -1.87 -5.32
N ASP A 72 13.52 -0.99 -5.50
CA ASP A 72 13.70 -0.24 -6.75
C ASP A 72 14.03 -1.19 -7.92
N GLU A 73 14.87 -2.19 -7.71
CA GLU A 73 15.21 -3.20 -8.72
C GLU A 73 14.03 -4.10 -9.10
N CYS A 74 13.21 -4.49 -8.11
CA CYS A 74 12.08 -5.40 -8.31
C CYS A 74 10.73 -4.71 -8.60
N ARG A 75 10.76 -3.41 -8.91
CA ARG A 75 9.59 -2.57 -9.13
C ARG A 75 8.67 -3.10 -10.24
N GLU A 76 9.24 -3.60 -11.33
CA GLU A 76 8.45 -4.09 -12.48
C GLU A 76 7.67 -5.37 -12.12
N GLN A 77 8.23 -6.26 -11.30
CA GLN A 77 7.55 -7.47 -10.84
C GLN A 77 6.44 -7.09 -9.85
N GLU A 78 6.71 -6.14 -8.95
CA GLU A 78 5.72 -5.57 -8.02
C GLU A 78 4.54 -4.95 -8.79
N ASP A 79 4.81 -4.07 -9.75
CA ASP A 79 3.77 -3.36 -10.52
C ASP A 79 2.88 -4.36 -11.29
N ARG A 80 3.46 -5.44 -11.84
CA ARG A 80 2.69 -6.51 -12.52
C ARG A 80 1.80 -7.29 -11.55
N LEU A 81 2.32 -7.65 -10.38
CA LEU A 81 1.55 -8.33 -9.33
C LEU A 81 0.40 -7.45 -8.85
N VAL A 82 0.67 -6.19 -8.50
CA VAL A 82 -0.34 -5.22 -8.06
C VAL A 82 -1.41 -5.01 -9.13
N ALA A 83 -1.03 -4.83 -10.39
CA ALA A 83 -1.98 -4.67 -11.49
C ALA A 83 -2.85 -5.94 -11.70
N ALA A 84 -2.32 -7.13 -11.45
CA ALA A 84 -3.11 -8.38 -11.49
C ALA A 84 -4.09 -8.46 -10.31
N THR A 85 -3.63 -8.18 -9.09
CA THR A 85 -4.46 -8.16 -7.88
C THR A 85 -5.62 -7.18 -8.00
N MET A 86 -5.35 -5.95 -8.47
CA MET A 86 -6.40 -4.94 -8.65
C MET A 86 -7.43 -5.35 -9.70
N ARG A 87 -7.00 -6.04 -10.77
CA ARG A 87 -7.92 -6.59 -11.77
C ARG A 87 -8.81 -7.69 -11.19
N GLU A 88 -8.30 -8.51 -10.27
CA GLU A 88 -9.11 -9.55 -9.64
C GLU A 88 -10.15 -8.96 -8.68
N HIS A 89 -9.75 -8.03 -7.81
CA HIS A 89 -10.70 -7.33 -6.95
C HIS A 89 -11.79 -6.60 -7.74
N ALA A 90 -11.44 -5.94 -8.84
CA ALA A 90 -12.44 -5.30 -9.71
C ALA A 90 -13.47 -6.30 -10.26
N ARG A 91 -13.08 -7.55 -10.53
CA ARG A 91 -14.00 -8.61 -10.97
C ARG A 91 -14.89 -9.11 -9.85
N GLU A 92 -14.32 -9.31 -8.66
CA GLU A 92 -15.08 -9.69 -7.47
C GLU A 92 -16.16 -8.64 -7.17
N ASP A 93 -15.80 -7.36 -7.21
CA ASP A 93 -16.73 -6.25 -7.00
C ASP A 93 -17.82 -6.19 -8.08
N GLU A 94 -17.47 -6.43 -9.35
CA GLU A 94 -18.44 -6.51 -10.45
C GLU A 94 -19.38 -7.73 -10.29
N ALA A 95 -18.85 -8.87 -9.83
CA ALA A 95 -19.66 -10.06 -9.56
C ALA A 95 -20.62 -9.84 -8.39
N ALA A 96 -20.15 -9.20 -7.31
CA ALA A 96 -20.99 -8.81 -6.17
C ALA A 96 -22.11 -7.85 -6.60
N ARG A 97 -21.78 -6.83 -7.42
CA ARG A 97 -22.78 -5.91 -8.00
C ARG A 97 -23.81 -6.64 -8.85
N ARG A 98 -23.39 -7.56 -9.72
CA ARG A 98 -24.31 -8.37 -10.55
C ARG A 98 -25.20 -9.31 -9.74
N ALA A 99 -24.69 -9.84 -8.62
CA ALA A 99 -25.44 -10.71 -7.71
C ALA A 99 -26.42 -9.93 -6.80
N GLY A 100 -26.47 -8.60 -6.88
CA GLY A 100 -27.28 -7.76 -5.98
C GLY A 100 -26.81 -7.82 -4.52
N LEU A 101 -25.61 -8.37 -4.27
CA LEU A 101 -24.99 -8.37 -2.96
C LEU A 101 -24.56 -6.94 -2.66
N PRO A 102 -24.96 -6.36 -1.52
CA PRO A 102 -24.49 -5.04 -1.19
C PRO A 102 -22.97 -5.12 -0.99
N LEU A 103 -22.23 -4.13 -1.51
CA LEU A 103 -20.79 -3.94 -1.27
C LEU A 103 -20.44 -3.99 0.23
N THR A 104 -21.44 -3.87 1.10
CA THR A 104 -21.38 -3.93 2.56
C THR A 104 -21.29 -5.34 3.17
N VAL A 105 -21.39 -6.45 2.41
CA VAL A 105 -21.17 -7.80 3.01
C VAL A 105 -19.71 -7.95 3.49
N ARG A 106 -18.77 -7.15 2.98
CA ARG A 106 -17.41 -7.00 3.54
C ARG A 106 -17.30 -5.95 4.67
N ALA A 107 -18.33 -5.10 4.85
CA ALA A 107 -18.26 -3.90 5.69
C ALA A 107 -18.55 -4.10 7.19
N GLY A 108 -19.01 -5.27 7.63
CA GLY A 108 -19.33 -5.52 9.05
C GLY A 108 -18.16 -6.01 9.90
N ALA A 109 -17.28 -6.84 9.33
CA ALA A 109 -16.18 -7.49 10.07
C ALA A 109 -14.81 -7.37 9.37
N GLY A 110 -14.78 -7.31 8.03
CA GLY A 110 -13.55 -7.22 7.25
C GLY A 110 -12.97 -5.81 7.15
N THR A 111 -13.81 -4.76 7.22
CA THR A 111 -13.36 -3.36 7.18
C THR A 111 -12.59 -2.95 8.41
N TRP A 112 -13.00 -3.38 9.60
CA TRP A 112 -12.25 -3.09 10.83
C TRP A 112 -10.91 -3.83 10.82
N ALA A 113 -10.89 -5.10 10.41
CA ALA A 113 -9.65 -5.88 10.28
C ALA A 113 -8.68 -5.26 9.26
N TRP A 114 -9.16 -4.90 8.06
CA TRP A 114 -8.35 -4.23 7.04
C TRP A 114 -7.89 -2.84 7.50
N ALA A 115 -8.78 -2.04 8.09
CA ALA A 115 -8.43 -0.73 8.63
C ALA A 115 -7.40 -0.84 9.76
N ALA A 116 -7.49 -1.87 10.61
CA ALA A 116 -6.50 -2.14 11.64
C ALA A 116 -5.15 -2.56 11.06
N SER A 117 -5.14 -3.40 10.02
CA SER A 117 -3.91 -3.80 9.32
C SER A 117 -3.24 -2.62 8.62
N VAL A 118 -4.01 -1.78 7.92
CA VAL A 118 -3.51 -0.55 7.27
C VAL A 118 -3.04 0.45 8.32
N ALA A 119 -3.79 0.62 9.41
CA ALA A 119 -3.38 1.46 10.52
C ALA A 119 -2.09 0.94 11.16
N ALA A 120 -1.92 -0.37 11.37
CA ALA A 120 -0.67 -0.92 11.88
C ALA A 120 0.49 -0.65 10.92
N TYR A 121 0.28 -0.81 9.61
CA TYR A 121 1.31 -0.61 8.60
C TYR A 121 1.74 0.86 8.43
N VAL A 122 0.82 1.81 8.65
CA VAL A 122 1.10 3.25 8.51
C VAL A 122 1.46 3.91 9.83
N VAL A 123 0.78 3.56 10.91
CA VAL A 123 0.95 4.21 12.22
C VAL A 123 2.25 3.77 12.87
N ASP A 124 2.63 2.49 12.82
CA ASP A 124 3.82 1.98 13.51
C ASP A 124 5.15 2.57 12.99
N PRO A 125 5.36 2.71 11.66
CA PRO A 125 6.57 3.38 11.15
C PRO A 125 6.59 4.88 11.47
N VAL A 126 5.43 5.54 11.44
CA VAL A 126 5.33 6.99 11.71
C VAL A 126 5.54 7.29 13.19
N THR A 127 4.99 6.47 14.10
CA THR A 127 5.21 6.61 15.54
C THR A 127 6.66 6.31 15.91
N SER A 128 7.26 5.28 15.32
CA SER A 128 8.70 4.96 15.42
C SER A 128 9.58 6.16 15.05
N TRP A 129 9.31 6.78 13.89
CA TRP A 129 10.05 7.96 13.43
C TRP A 129 9.87 9.15 14.38
N LEU A 130 8.64 9.48 14.79
CA LEU A 130 8.37 10.59 15.71
C LEU A 130 9.03 10.42 17.08
N GLN A 131 9.12 9.18 17.58
CA GLN A 131 9.83 8.89 18.83
C GLN A 131 11.34 9.07 18.68
N GLY A 132 11.92 8.66 17.55
CA GLY A 132 13.32 8.89 17.23
C GLY A 132 13.71 10.37 17.23
N TRP A 133 12.86 11.24 16.68
CA TRP A 133 13.10 12.70 16.69
C TRP A 133 13.05 13.31 18.09
N ARG A 134 12.15 12.84 18.96
CA ARG A 134 12.06 13.32 20.36
C ARG A 134 13.19 12.82 21.25
N ALA A 135 13.85 11.73 20.85
CA ALA A 135 15.04 11.23 21.53
C ALA A 135 16.30 12.00 21.11
N ALA A 136 16.41 12.41 19.84
CA ALA A 136 17.53 13.20 19.33
C ALA A 136 17.51 14.69 19.74
N ALA A 137 16.35 15.20 20.17
CA ALA A 137 16.16 16.57 20.64
C ALA A 137 16.38 16.75 22.16
N ARG A 138 16.81 15.70 22.86
CA ARG A 138 17.22 15.72 24.28
C ARG A 138 18.72 15.48 24.38
#